data_AF-A0A950RWD4-F1
#
_entry.id   AF-A0A950RWD4-F1
#
_cell.length_a   1.000
_cell.length_b   1.000
_cell.length_c   1.000
_cell.angle_alpha   90.00
_cell.angle_beta   90.00
_cell.angle_gamma   90.00
#
_symmetry.space_group_name_H-M   'P 1'
#
loop_
_entity.id
_entity.type
_entity.pdbx_description
1 polymer ?
#
loop_
_entity_poly.entity_id
_entity_poly.type
_entity_poly.pdbx_seq_one_letter_code
_entity_poly.pdbx_strand_id
1 'polypeptide(L)'
;MQDSSALGHLAMDDLMAGLHADVVRERDPAGSSIEQLLQTVERHAEAEADALAQYEYLAQASGDAVVALVMRLILDDEVRHHALLKRIATTLRDALYWTQSPDALPRTGTPTGEATPQELAVLAQTLIEEERTGAEFLRRIAARQKRLDSGLDSLLLEMMAMDSDKHARLLRFVERRLEGRARSAGARIAD
;
A
#
# COMPACT_ATOMS: atom_id res chain seq x y z
N MET A 1 1.18 -21.42 -66.65
CA MET A 1 2.23 -21.99 -65.77
C MET A 1 2.65 -20.85 -64.86
N GLN A 2 2.03 -20.64 -63.68
CA GLN A 2 2.16 -21.47 -62.45
C GLN A 2 3.65 -21.75 -62.23
N ASP A 3 4.33 -21.34 -61.17
CA ASP A 3 4.03 -21.12 -59.74
C ASP A 3 5.27 -20.37 -59.19
N SER A 4 5.36 -19.72 -58.04
CA SER A 4 4.46 -19.51 -56.91
C SER A 4 5.04 -18.30 -56.16
N SER A 5 4.22 -17.27 -56.00
CA SER A 5 4.42 -16.18 -55.06
C SER A 5 4.19 -16.73 -53.65
N ALA A 6 5.25 -17.16 -52.97
CA ALA A 6 5.12 -17.77 -51.64
C ALA A 6 6.37 -17.63 -50.76
N LEU A 7 7.08 -16.50 -50.81
CA LEU A 7 8.19 -16.21 -49.88
C LEU A 7 8.14 -14.80 -49.26
N GLY A 8 6.97 -14.16 -49.28
CA GLY A 8 6.76 -12.81 -48.73
C GLY A 8 5.87 -12.70 -47.50
N HIS A 9 5.33 -13.81 -46.97
CA HIS A 9 4.32 -13.77 -45.90
C HIS A 9 4.61 -14.65 -44.67
N LEU A 10 5.69 -15.43 -44.66
CA LEU A 10 5.94 -16.42 -43.59
C LEU A 10 6.88 -15.95 -42.46
N ALA A 11 7.23 -14.66 -42.39
CA ALA A 11 8.11 -14.13 -41.34
C ALA A 11 7.43 -13.13 -40.37
N MET A 12 6.11 -12.94 -40.48
CA MET A 12 5.33 -12.09 -39.56
C MET A 12 4.28 -12.86 -38.76
N ASP A 13 3.88 -14.06 -39.20
CA ASP A 13 3.01 -14.94 -38.39
C ASP A 13 3.79 -15.68 -37.30
N ASP A 14 5.09 -15.96 -37.52
CA ASP A 14 5.95 -16.65 -36.54
C ASP A 14 6.59 -15.71 -35.49
N LEU A 15 6.48 -14.39 -35.67
CA LEU A 15 6.95 -13.40 -34.67
C LEU A 15 5.85 -12.99 -33.68
N MET A 16 4.58 -13.27 -34.01
CA MET A 16 3.41 -13.10 -33.12
C MET A 16 2.99 -14.41 -32.44
N ALA A 17 3.65 -15.53 -32.75
CA ALA A 17 3.50 -16.81 -32.06
C ALA A 17 4.33 -16.92 -30.77
N GLY A 18 5.33 -16.05 -30.58
CA GLY A 18 6.24 -16.07 -29.42
C GLY A 18 5.77 -15.30 -28.17
N LEU A 19 4.61 -14.63 -28.22
CA LEU A 19 4.04 -13.87 -27.09
C LEU A 19 2.65 -14.38 -26.65
N HIS A 20 2.19 -15.51 -27.22
CA HIS A 20 0.90 -16.12 -26.89
C HIS A 20 0.96 -17.59 -26.50
N ALA A 21 2.15 -18.18 -26.38
CA ALA A 21 2.32 -19.62 -26.15
C ALA A 21 2.87 -20.01 -24.77
N ASP A 22 2.70 -19.17 -23.73
CA ASP A 22 2.98 -19.57 -22.34
C ASP A 22 1.94 -19.05 -21.32
N VAL A 23 0.76 -18.63 -21.78
CA VAL A 23 -0.36 -18.19 -20.90
C VAL A 23 -1.56 -19.14 -20.98
N VAL A 24 -1.48 -20.25 -21.71
CA VAL A 24 -2.59 -21.22 -21.78
C VAL A 24 -2.09 -22.64 -21.59
N ARG A 25 -1.60 -22.97 -20.38
CA ARG A 25 -1.64 -24.36 -19.92
C ARG A 25 -1.58 -24.57 -18.40
N GLU A 26 -2.42 -23.89 -17.65
CA GLU A 26 -3.18 -24.54 -16.58
C GLU A 26 -4.39 -23.66 -16.26
N ARG A 27 -5.59 -24.20 -16.48
CA ARG A 27 -6.82 -23.53 -16.05
C ARG A 27 -6.85 -23.69 -14.53
N ASP A 28 -6.25 -22.75 -13.82
CA ASP A 28 -6.30 -22.71 -12.35
C ASP A 28 -7.78 -22.66 -11.93
N PRO A 29 -8.26 -23.54 -11.04
CA PRO A 29 -9.57 -23.37 -10.42
C PRO A 29 -9.68 -22.04 -9.64
N ALA A 30 -8.60 -21.26 -9.53
CA ALA A 30 -8.52 -19.97 -8.87
C ALA A 30 -8.93 -18.75 -9.72
N GLY A 31 -10.17 -18.73 -10.22
CA GLY A 31 -10.97 -17.51 -10.04
C GLY A 31 -11.04 -17.10 -8.55
N SER A 32 -10.77 -18.07 -7.68
CA SER A 32 -10.77 -18.03 -6.22
C SER A 32 -9.74 -17.13 -5.54
N SER A 33 -8.56 -16.78 -6.07
CA SER A 33 -7.57 -16.04 -5.25
C SER A 33 -7.87 -14.55 -5.08
N ILE A 34 -8.19 -13.85 -6.17
CA ILE A 34 -8.56 -12.42 -6.14
C ILE A 34 -9.97 -12.25 -5.56
N GLU A 35 -10.90 -13.15 -5.89
CA GLU A 35 -12.25 -13.16 -5.31
C GLU A 35 -12.21 -13.43 -3.80
N GLN A 36 -11.42 -14.40 -3.31
CA GLN A 36 -11.24 -14.64 -1.87
C GLN A 36 -10.59 -13.45 -1.18
N LEU A 37 -9.61 -12.81 -1.81
CA LEU A 37 -8.98 -11.62 -1.26
C LEU A 37 -9.99 -10.47 -1.16
N LEU A 38 -10.78 -10.23 -2.21
CA LEU A 38 -11.84 -9.23 -2.22
C LEU A 38 -12.83 -9.49 -1.09
N GLN A 39 -13.36 -10.72 -1.00
CA GLN A 39 -14.30 -11.12 0.04
C GLN A 39 -13.71 -10.95 1.45
N THR A 40 -12.42 -11.28 1.63
CA THR A 40 -11.75 -11.13 2.93
C THR A 40 -11.59 -9.66 3.31
N VAL A 41 -11.22 -8.80 2.36
CA VAL A 41 -11.08 -7.35 2.58
C VAL A 41 -12.44 -6.71 2.86
N GLU A 42 -13.48 -7.06 2.11
CA GLU A 42 -14.84 -6.55 2.32
C GLU A 42 -15.39 -6.95 3.70
N ARG A 43 -15.25 -8.23 4.07
CA ARG A 43 -15.65 -8.71 5.40
C ARG A 43 -14.90 -8.00 6.52
N HIS A 44 -13.62 -7.68 6.33
CA HIS A 44 -12.84 -6.96 7.33
C HIS A 44 -13.32 -5.51 7.48
N ALA A 45 -13.54 -4.81 6.36
CA ALA A 45 -14.08 -3.45 6.37
C ALA A 45 -15.47 -3.39 7.05
N GLU A 46 -16.33 -4.39 6.83
CA GLU A 46 -17.62 -4.48 7.52
C GLU A 46 -17.46 -4.67 9.03
N ALA A 47 -16.56 -5.56 9.46
CA ALA A 47 -16.30 -5.80 10.88
C ALA A 47 -15.73 -4.57 11.62
N GLU A 48 -14.92 -3.74 10.94
CA GLU A 48 -14.41 -2.49 11.52
C GLU A 48 -15.54 -1.49 11.78
N ALA A 49 -16.55 -1.41 10.91
CA ALA A 49 -17.68 -0.50 11.10
C ALA A 49 -18.47 -0.80 12.39
N ASP A 50 -18.64 -2.08 12.73
CA ASP A 50 -19.31 -2.52 13.96
C ASP A 50 -18.48 -2.21 15.22
N ALA A 51 -17.14 -2.25 15.11
CA ALA A 51 -16.23 -1.93 16.22
C ALA A 51 -16.21 -0.44 16.55
N LEU A 52 -16.31 0.44 15.54
CA LEU A 52 -16.31 1.90 15.71
C LEU A 52 -17.40 2.38 16.69
N ALA A 53 -18.62 1.85 16.57
CA ALA A 53 -19.72 2.22 17.45
C ALA A 53 -19.45 1.85 18.92
N GLN A 54 -18.73 0.75 19.15
CA GLN A 54 -18.39 0.28 20.49
C GLN A 54 -17.28 1.13 21.13
N TYR A 55 -16.28 1.53 20.34
CA TYR A 55 -15.23 2.43 20.81
C TYR A 55 -15.80 3.82 21.17
N GLU A 56 -16.70 4.36 20.34
CA GLU A 56 -17.36 5.64 20.59
C GLU A 56 -18.20 5.59 21.88
N TYR A 57 -18.99 4.52 22.05
CA TYR A 57 -19.76 4.33 23.27
C TYR A 57 -18.85 4.24 24.51
N LEU A 58 -17.76 3.48 24.45
CA LEU A 58 -16.82 3.35 25.58
C LEU A 58 -16.14 4.68 25.90
N ALA A 59 -15.79 5.48 24.88
CA ALA A 59 -15.22 6.82 25.06
C ALA A 59 -16.17 7.74 25.82
N GLN A 60 -17.47 7.70 25.53
CA GLN A 60 -18.49 8.56 26.12
C GLN A 60 -18.97 8.08 27.50
N ALA A 61 -19.17 6.76 27.65
CA ALA A 61 -19.81 6.18 28.84
C ALA A 61 -18.85 5.98 30.02
N SER A 62 -17.54 5.94 29.79
CA SER A 62 -16.54 5.64 30.83
C SER A 62 -16.45 6.69 31.95
N GLY A 63 -16.73 7.96 31.65
CA GLY A 63 -16.52 9.08 32.59
C GLY A 63 -15.04 9.35 32.94
N ASP A 64 -14.10 8.62 32.33
CA ASP A 64 -12.66 8.72 32.57
C ASP A 64 -11.99 9.40 31.37
N ALA A 65 -11.30 10.53 31.62
CA ALA A 65 -10.65 11.30 30.57
C ALA A 65 -9.51 10.55 29.87
N VAL A 66 -8.80 9.67 30.57
CA VAL A 66 -7.74 8.82 30.00
C VAL A 66 -8.34 7.78 29.08
N VAL A 67 -9.39 7.10 29.52
CA VAL A 67 -10.10 6.12 28.67
C VAL A 67 -10.66 6.81 27.44
N ALA A 68 -11.31 7.96 27.60
CA ALA A 68 -11.86 8.72 26.49
C ALA A 68 -10.77 9.19 25.50
N LEU A 69 -9.58 9.56 25.99
CA LEU A 69 -8.44 9.91 25.12
C LEU A 69 -7.97 8.69 24.31
N VAL A 70 -7.72 7.56 24.95
CA VAL A 70 -7.22 6.36 24.28
C VAL A 70 -8.24 5.83 23.26
N MET A 71 -9.53 5.82 23.61
CA MET A 71 -10.58 5.39 22.67
C MET A 71 -10.65 6.29 21.43
N ARG A 72 -10.49 7.60 21.58
CA ARG A 72 -10.44 8.53 20.43
C ARG A 72 -9.23 8.28 19.52
N LEU A 73 -8.06 7.99 20.09
CA LEU A 73 -6.87 7.64 19.30
C LEU A 73 -7.09 6.37 18.46
N ILE A 74 -7.77 5.37 19.03
CA ILE A 74 -8.14 4.15 18.29
C ILE A 74 -9.13 4.48 17.17
N LEU A 75 -10.21 5.22 17.48
CA LEU A 75 -11.22 5.63 16.49
C LEU A 75 -10.62 6.37 15.29
N ASP A 76 -9.70 7.31 15.53
CA ASP A 76 -9.02 8.05 14.47
C ASP A 76 -8.19 7.15 13.55
N ASP A 77 -7.61 6.07 14.08
CA ASP A 77 -6.86 5.10 13.28
C ASP A 77 -7.78 4.20 12.47
N GLU A 78 -8.83 3.66 13.10
CA GLU A 78 -9.82 2.77 12.46
C GLU A 78 -10.58 3.47 11.32
N VAL A 79 -10.94 4.75 11.47
CA VAL A 79 -11.58 5.52 10.39
C VAL A 79 -10.68 5.60 9.14
N ARG A 80 -9.36 5.81 9.34
CA ARG A 80 -8.39 5.87 8.24
C ARG A 80 -8.16 4.48 7.63
N HIS A 81 -8.06 3.44 8.46
CA HIS A 81 -7.89 2.05 8.01
C HIS A 81 -9.08 1.56 7.20
N HIS A 82 -10.30 1.77 7.69
CA HIS A 82 -11.53 1.42 6.98
C HIS A 82 -11.64 2.09 5.61
N ALA A 83 -11.33 3.38 5.55
CA ALA A 83 -11.31 4.12 4.29
C ALA A 83 -10.31 3.51 3.29
N LEU A 84 -9.12 3.09 3.74
CA LEU A 84 -8.12 2.45 2.89
C LEU A 84 -8.57 1.05 2.42
N LEU A 85 -9.17 0.24 3.31
CA LEU A 85 -9.70 -1.08 2.94
C LEU A 85 -10.77 -0.99 1.86
N LYS A 86 -11.69 -0.01 1.95
CA LYS A 86 -12.69 0.23 0.90
C LYS A 86 -12.04 0.52 -0.45
N ARG A 87 -10.96 1.31 -0.48
CA ARG A 87 -10.23 1.61 -1.73
C ARG A 87 -9.53 0.37 -2.29
N ILE A 88 -8.99 -0.49 -1.43
CA ILE A 88 -8.42 -1.79 -1.82
C ILE A 88 -9.51 -2.68 -2.43
N ALA A 89 -10.66 -2.83 -1.76
CA ALA A 89 -11.79 -3.61 -2.27
C ALA A 89 -12.26 -3.10 -3.63
N THR A 90 -12.42 -1.78 -3.79
CA THR A 90 -12.76 -1.16 -5.07
C THR A 90 -11.72 -1.46 -6.15
N THR A 91 -10.43 -1.41 -5.82
CA THR A 91 -9.34 -1.74 -6.76
C THR A 91 -9.40 -3.20 -7.22
N LEU A 92 -9.66 -4.13 -6.30
CA LEU A 92 -9.78 -5.57 -6.61
C LEU A 92 -11.04 -5.85 -7.44
N ARG A 93 -12.17 -5.22 -7.10
CA ARG A 93 -13.42 -5.30 -7.87
C ARG A 93 -13.22 -4.80 -9.29
N ASP A 94 -12.57 -3.65 -9.45
CA ASP A 94 -12.22 -3.11 -10.76
C ASP A 94 -11.35 -4.05 -11.59
N ALA A 95 -10.43 -4.77 -10.95
CA ALA A 95 -9.62 -5.78 -11.63
C ALA A 95 -10.44 -7.01 -12.06
N LEU A 96 -11.38 -7.49 -11.24
CA LEU A 96 -12.23 -8.65 -11.53
C LEU A 96 -13.26 -8.37 -12.63
N TYR A 97 -13.83 -7.17 -12.66
CA TYR A 97 -14.91 -6.81 -13.58
C TYR A 97 -14.45 -5.91 -14.74
N TRP A 98 -13.14 -5.68 -14.89
CA TRP A 98 -12.57 -4.77 -15.90
C TRP A 98 -13.19 -3.36 -15.88
N THR A 99 -13.53 -2.87 -14.69
CA THR A 99 -14.06 -1.50 -14.48
C THR A 99 -12.97 -0.55 -14.01
N GLN A 100 -13.30 0.74 -13.98
CA GLN A 100 -12.45 1.77 -13.38
C GLN A 100 -13.30 2.69 -12.52
N SER A 101 -12.95 2.77 -11.23
CA SER A 101 -13.64 3.58 -10.25
C SER A 101 -12.73 4.72 -9.76
N PRO A 102 -13.25 5.95 -9.58
CA PRO A 102 -12.46 7.07 -9.09
C PRO A 102 -11.93 6.85 -7.66
N ASP A 103 -12.62 6.03 -6.87
CA ASP A 103 -12.25 5.71 -5.49
C ASP A 103 -11.22 4.58 -5.36
N ALA A 104 -10.79 3.98 -6.47
CA ALA A 104 -9.75 2.96 -6.46
C ALA A 104 -8.38 3.53 -6.03
N LEU A 105 -7.43 2.64 -5.77
CA LEU A 105 -6.04 3.02 -5.55
C LEU A 105 -5.41 3.54 -6.85
N PRO A 106 -4.54 4.56 -6.79
CA PRO A 106 -3.87 5.07 -7.98
C PRO A 106 -2.97 4.00 -8.62
N ARG A 107 -3.19 3.67 -9.89
CA ARG A 107 -2.40 2.64 -10.62
C ARG A 107 -1.13 3.22 -11.23
N THR A 108 -1.24 4.36 -11.89
CA THR A 108 -0.15 5.08 -12.54
C THR A 108 -0.44 6.57 -12.55
N GLY A 109 0.59 7.40 -12.42
CA GLY A 109 0.52 8.84 -12.61
C GLY A 109 1.75 9.31 -13.36
N THR A 110 1.56 10.24 -14.29
CA THR A 110 2.64 10.97 -14.95
C THR A 110 3.29 11.89 -13.92
N PRO A 111 4.62 11.80 -13.71
CA PRO A 111 5.32 12.77 -12.88
C PRO A 111 5.13 14.17 -13.47
N THR A 112 4.67 15.13 -12.66
CA THR A 112 4.49 16.53 -13.04
C THR A 112 5.50 17.45 -12.37
N GLY A 113 6.40 16.91 -11.53
CA GLY A 113 7.40 17.65 -10.80
C GLY A 113 8.72 17.80 -11.56
N GLU A 114 9.46 18.85 -11.22
CA GLU A 114 10.78 19.16 -11.80
C GLU A 114 11.91 18.29 -11.23
N ALA A 115 11.76 17.80 -10.00
CA ALA A 115 12.76 16.97 -9.34
C ALA A 115 12.92 15.60 -10.03
N THR A 116 14.16 15.15 -10.15
CA THR A 116 14.45 13.85 -10.75
C THR A 116 14.02 12.71 -9.82
N PRO A 117 13.62 11.54 -10.35
CA PRO A 117 13.31 10.38 -9.52
C PRO A 117 14.47 9.96 -8.59
N GLN A 118 15.72 10.18 -9.01
CA GLN A 118 16.93 9.89 -8.25
C GLN A 118 17.06 10.81 -7.03
N GLU A 119 16.90 12.12 -7.19
CA GLU A 119 16.93 13.07 -6.07
C GLU A 119 15.85 12.76 -5.03
N LEU A 120 14.64 12.44 -5.50
CA LEU A 120 13.54 12.06 -4.62
C LEU A 120 13.79 10.73 -3.90
N ALA A 121 14.48 9.77 -4.54
CA ALA A 121 14.83 8.50 -3.91
C ALA A 121 15.83 8.72 -2.77
N VAL A 122 16.85 9.56 -2.97
CA VAL A 122 17.81 9.94 -1.92
C VAL A 122 17.10 10.64 -0.76
N LEU A 123 16.17 11.56 -1.04
CA LEU A 123 15.37 12.19 0.01
C LEU A 123 14.54 11.17 0.80
N ALA A 124 13.90 10.22 0.12
CA ALA A 124 13.14 9.15 0.78
C ALA A 124 14.04 8.30 1.69
N GLN A 125 15.27 8.00 1.26
CA GLN A 125 16.27 7.30 2.07
C GLN A 125 16.61 8.07 3.34
N THR A 126 16.85 9.38 3.25
CA THR A 126 17.11 10.24 4.42
C THR A 126 15.95 10.19 5.41
N LEU A 127 14.71 10.32 4.93
CA LEU A 127 13.51 10.26 5.77
C LEU A 127 13.32 8.89 6.45
N ILE A 128 13.69 7.79 5.78
CA ILE A 128 13.65 6.45 6.38
C ILE A 128 14.57 6.35 7.60
N GLU A 129 15.78 6.90 7.50
CA GLU A 129 16.74 6.89 8.60
C GLU A 129 16.33 7.82 9.75
N GLU A 130 15.72 8.96 9.44
CA GLU A 130 15.11 9.84 10.44
C GLU A 130 13.99 9.14 11.21
N GLU A 131 13.06 8.48 10.52
CA GLU A 131 11.97 7.73 11.15
C GLU A 131 12.49 6.58 12.04
N ARG A 132 13.50 5.84 11.58
CA ARG A 132 14.13 4.76 12.36
C ARG A 132 14.79 5.30 13.63
N THR A 133 15.58 6.36 13.48
CA THR A 133 16.29 6.99 14.61
C THR A 133 15.29 7.57 15.62
N GLY A 134 14.22 8.19 15.13
CA GLY A 134 13.11 8.69 15.92
C GLY A 134 12.41 7.59 16.71
N ALA A 135 12.05 6.47 16.05
CA ALA A 135 11.41 5.33 16.70
C ALA A 135 12.27 4.76 17.84
N GLU A 136 13.58 4.56 17.60
CA GLU A 136 14.49 4.09 18.63
C GLU A 136 14.59 5.06 19.81
N PHE A 137 14.64 6.37 19.54
CA PHE A 137 14.68 7.38 20.57
C PHE A 137 13.42 7.39 21.44
N LEU A 138 12.24 7.33 20.82
CA LEU A 138 10.95 7.27 21.51
C LEU A 138 10.85 6.03 22.41
N ARG A 139 11.25 4.86 21.91
CA ARG A 139 11.31 3.62 22.72
C ARG A 139 12.22 3.73 23.93
N ARG A 140 13.39 4.37 23.77
CA ARG A 140 14.30 4.61 24.90
C ARG A 140 13.68 5.50 25.96
N ILE A 141 12.90 6.53 25.57
CA ILE A 141 12.20 7.39 26.52
C ILE A 141 11.06 6.61 27.19
N ALA A 142 10.23 5.90 26.41
CA ALA A 142 9.14 5.08 26.91
C ALA A 142 9.63 4.09 27.98
N ALA A 143 10.71 3.36 27.71
CA ALA A 143 11.32 2.42 28.65
C ALA A 143 11.77 3.07 29.98
N ARG A 144 12.20 4.34 29.95
CA ARG A 144 12.59 5.10 31.15
C ARG A 144 11.37 5.61 31.93
N GLN A 145 10.30 5.99 31.23
CA GLN A 145 9.08 6.54 31.81
C GLN A 145 8.15 5.50 32.44
N LYS A 146 8.31 4.21 32.13
CA LYS A 146 7.57 3.11 32.82
C LYS A 146 7.63 3.14 34.36
N ARG A 147 8.48 3.98 34.95
CA ARG A 147 8.72 4.10 36.39
C ARG A 147 8.18 5.38 37.02
N LEU A 148 7.54 6.29 36.25
CA LEU A 148 7.28 7.66 36.69
C LEU A 148 5.78 8.08 36.70
N ASP A 149 4.88 7.41 35.97
CA ASP A 149 3.44 7.75 35.93
C ASP A 149 2.54 6.50 35.71
N SER A 150 1.21 6.69 35.64
CA SER A 150 0.11 5.78 35.25
C SER A 150 0.35 4.85 34.04
N GLY A 151 1.45 5.03 33.32
CA GLY A 151 1.85 4.24 32.16
C GLY A 151 1.35 4.78 30.83
N LEU A 152 0.47 5.80 30.84
CA LEU A 152 -0.09 6.40 29.64
C LEU A 152 0.99 7.01 28.74
N ASP A 153 1.88 7.84 29.28
CA ASP A 153 2.94 8.50 28.49
C ASP A 153 3.85 7.48 27.81
N SER A 154 4.22 6.40 28.52
CA SER A 154 5.02 5.32 27.95
C SER A 154 4.27 4.58 26.83
N LEU A 155 2.96 4.43 26.94
CA LEU A 155 2.12 3.83 25.89
C LEU A 155 2.08 4.75 24.66
N LEU A 156 1.82 6.04 24.86
CA LEU A 156 1.77 7.02 23.77
C LEU A 156 3.09 7.09 23.00
N LEU A 157 4.22 7.12 23.71
CA LEU A 157 5.55 7.12 23.08
C LEU A 157 5.84 5.82 22.30
N GLU A 158 5.41 4.67 22.79
CA GLU A 158 5.57 3.41 22.05
C GLU A 158 4.69 3.39 20.80
N MET A 159 3.45 3.89 20.88
CA MET A 159 2.58 4.03 19.70
C MET A 159 3.20 4.95 18.64
N MET A 160 3.75 6.10 19.05
CA MET A 160 4.46 6.98 18.12
C MET A 160 5.67 6.28 17.48
N ALA A 161 6.39 5.43 18.22
CA ALA A 161 7.49 4.64 17.66
C ALA A 161 7.00 3.59 16.64
N MET A 162 5.83 2.97 16.88
CA MET A 162 5.18 2.07 15.93
C MET A 162 4.75 2.79 14.65
N ASP A 163 4.24 4.03 14.77
CA ASP A 163 3.91 4.87 13.62
C ASP A 163 5.15 5.24 12.80
N SER A 164 6.28 5.57 13.45
CA SER A 164 7.54 5.76 12.75
C SER A 164 8.00 4.52 11.98
N ASP A 165 7.82 3.31 12.54
CA ASP A 165 8.09 2.06 11.81
C ASP A 165 7.16 1.88 10.60
N LYS A 166 5.88 2.24 10.74
CA LYS A 166 4.88 2.26 9.65
C LYS A 166 5.32 3.25 8.56
N HIS A 167 5.72 4.46 8.93
CA HIS A 167 6.22 5.47 8.00
C HIS A 167 7.46 5.01 7.25
N ALA A 168 8.46 4.47 7.96
CA ALA A 168 9.66 3.93 7.33
C ALA A 168 9.35 2.81 6.33
N ARG A 169 8.32 1.97 6.58
CA ARG A 169 7.86 0.95 5.62
C ARG A 169 7.24 1.57 4.37
N LEU A 170 6.40 2.58 4.54
CA LEU A 170 5.77 3.30 3.43
C LEU A 170 6.81 4.06 2.59
N LEU A 171 7.75 4.75 3.23
CA LEU A 171 8.84 5.45 2.55
C LEU A 171 9.75 4.48 1.78
N ARG A 172 10.03 3.28 2.30
CA ARG A 172 10.76 2.24 1.55
C ARG A 172 10.01 1.80 0.29
N PHE A 173 8.68 1.78 0.31
CA PHE A 173 7.91 1.52 -0.92
C PHE A 173 8.07 2.68 -1.92
N VAL A 174 8.02 3.93 -1.44
CA VAL A 174 8.24 5.13 -2.26
C VAL A 174 9.62 5.13 -2.90
N GLU A 175 10.68 4.91 -2.11
CA GLU A 175 12.07 4.81 -2.56
C GLU A 175 12.21 3.80 -3.70
N ARG A 176 11.79 2.54 -3.50
CA ARG A 176 11.86 1.50 -4.55
C ARG A 176 11.13 1.88 -5.82
N ARG A 177 9.98 2.55 -5.70
CA ARG A 177 9.20 3.01 -6.86
C ARG A 177 9.92 4.13 -7.61
N LEU A 178 10.59 5.03 -6.91
CA LEU A 178 11.39 6.12 -7.50
C LEU A 178 12.65 5.58 -8.18
N GLU A 179 13.37 4.66 -7.54
CA GLU A 179 14.52 3.98 -8.15
C GLU A 179 14.16 3.19 -9.42
N GLY A 180 13.00 2.52 -9.41
CA GLY A 180 12.47 1.84 -10.59
C GLY A 180 12.30 2.81 -11.77
N ARG A 181 11.73 3.99 -11.50
CA ARG A 181 11.56 5.04 -12.52
C ARG A 181 12.88 5.63 -12.98
N ALA A 182 13.81 5.87 -12.06
CA ALA A 182 15.16 6.33 -12.35
C ALA A 182 15.87 5.43 -13.36
N ARG A 183 15.81 4.10 -13.14
CA ARG A 183 16.39 3.11 -14.07
C ARG A 183 15.71 3.14 -15.45
N SER A 184 14.38 3.20 -15.50
CA SER A 184 13.64 3.28 -16.77
C SER A 184 13.81 4.60 -17.51
N ALA A 185 14.18 5.69 -16.83
CA ALA A 185 14.53 6.96 -17.46
C ALA A 185 15.95 6.92 -18.05
N GLY A 186 16.92 6.38 -17.32
CA GLY A 186 18.30 6.23 -17.80
C GLY A 186 18.43 5.33 -19.03
N ALA A 187 17.66 4.23 -19.08
CA ALA A 187 17.66 3.32 -20.23
C ALA A 187 17.11 3.94 -21.53
N ARG A 188 16.25 4.97 -21.43
CA ARG A 188 15.66 5.66 -22.60
C ARG A 188 16.54 6.77 -23.19
N ILE A 189 17.63 7.14 -22.50
CA ILE A 189 18.57 8.17 -22.94
C ILE A 189 19.80 7.56 -23.66
N ALA A 190 20.02 6.26 -23.49
CA ALA A 190 21.18 5.54 -24.02
C ALA A 190 20.94 4.86 -25.40
N ASP A 191 19.74 5.02 -25.97
CA ASP A 191 19.29 4.48 -27.27
C ASP A 191 18.90 5.64 -28.20
#